data_AF-A0A2D4STI3-F1
#
_entry.id   AF-A0A2D4STI3-F1
#
_cell.length_a   1.000
_cell.length_b   1.000
_cell.length_c   1.000
_cell.angle_alpha   90.00
_cell.angle_beta   90.00
_cell.angle_gamma   90.00
#
_symmetry.space_group_name_H-M   'P 1'
#
loop_
_entity.id
_entity.type
_entity.pdbx_description
1 polymer ?
#
loop_
_entity_poly.entity_id
_entity_poly.type
_entity_poly.pdbx_seq_one_letter_code
_entity_poly.pdbx_strand_id
1 'polypeptide(L)'
;MRIIILFFIACSSDSKVISDDGLVSDLVDESHDADGDGFIHSEDCDDTDPEVYSGAEEICDGVDNNCDGEIDEGLLTDFYLDADGDGYGTQDDIILECSALEGYVEQNGDCDDDDDAIHPQAPEQCDELDNDCDGSIDEEVVTIWYADTDGDGFGDLDVTEANCIQPEGYVENSDDCDDDDDAIYPEAPELCDELDNDCDGDIDEEVASIWYLDDDLDYFGDPNNSILACSQPEGYTSMWGDCDDTDSFSYPGAIEFCDYVDNNCDGNIDEGSAVDASVWYADADADSFGDPTQTMNACELPSGYVADNTDCDDTRADSNPNAQEYCDGHDDNCDGVIDEDSAIDSQDWFLD
;
A
#
# COMPACT_ATOMS: atom_id res chain seq x y z
N MET A 1 75.67 27.60 21.52
CA MET A 1 76.89 27.50 20.68
C MET A 1 76.92 28.68 19.74
N ARG A 2 78.01 29.48 19.77
CA ARG A 2 78.38 30.62 18.88
C ARG A 2 77.53 31.91 18.96
N ILE A 3 78.03 33.02 19.54
CA ILE A 3 79.06 34.02 19.09
C ILE A 3 78.40 35.16 18.26
N ILE A 4 78.08 36.31 18.91
CA ILE A 4 78.77 37.64 18.93
C ILE A 4 78.64 38.46 17.64
N ILE A 5 78.25 39.74 17.78
CA ILE A 5 78.89 41.00 17.28
C ILE A 5 77.96 42.18 17.67
N LEU A 6 78.17 42.95 18.75
CA LEU A 6 79.02 44.15 18.91
C LEU A 6 78.77 45.31 17.93
N PHE A 7 78.21 46.42 18.44
CA PHE A 7 78.55 47.78 18.00
C PHE A 7 78.62 48.73 19.21
N PHE A 8 79.70 49.51 19.26
CA PHE A 8 80.09 50.49 20.30
C PHE A 8 79.88 51.93 19.78
N ILE A 9 80.08 52.89 20.71
CA ILE A 9 80.45 54.33 20.58
C ILE A 9 79.27 55.23 21.01
N ALA A 10 79.20 55.82 22.21
CA ALA A 10 80.09 56.68 23.03
C ALA A 10 79.81 58.19 22.88
N CYS A 11 79.62 58.85 24.02
CA CYS A 11 79.95 60.25 24.41
C CYS A 11 79.13 60.55 25.68
N SER A 12 79.57 61.26 26.71
CA SER A 12 80.84 61.83 27.17
C SER A 12 80.58 62.24 28.62
N SER A 13 81.57 62.13 29.50
CA SER A 13 81.50 62.55 30.90
C SER A 13 81.61 64.06 31.08
N ASP A 14 81.24 64.47 32.30
CA ASP A 14 81.66 65.66 33.06
C ASP A 14 80.88 66.97 32.89
N SER A 15 80.13 67.34 33.93
CA SER A 15 80.69 68.19 34.99
C SER A 15 79.59 68.64 35.99
N LYS A 16 79.73 68.25 37.26
CA LYS A 16 79.13 68.97 38.38
C LYS A 16 80.04 70.15 38.73
N VAL A 17 79.52 71.37 38.71
CA VAL A 17 80.09 72.50 39.47
C VAL A 17 78.95 73.21 40.18
N ILE A 18 79.08 73.25 41.50
CA ILE A 18 78.23 73.95 42.46
C ILE A 18 78.53 75.45 42.35
N SER A 19 77.49 76.29 42.29
CA SER A 19 77.58 77.65 42.80
C SER A 19 76.41 77.89 43.76
N ASP A 20 76.83 78.12 44.99
CA ASP A 20 76.10 78.46 46.19
C ASP A 20 75.24 79.72 46.05
N ASP A 21 74.26 79.79 46.96
CA ASP A 21 73.60 80.97 47.51
C ASP A 21 72.35 81.55 46.80
N GLY A 22 71.18 81.34 47.43
CA GLY A 22 69.94 82.08 47.11
C GLY A 22 68.64 81.38 47.52
N LEU A 23 68.27 81.51 48.80
CA LEU A 23 66.96 81.15 49.39
C LEU A 23 65.75 81.59 48.54
N VAL A 24 64.85 80.66 48.23
CA VAL A 24 63.40 80.85 48.01
C VAL A 24 62.72 79.51 48.32
N SER A 25 62.24 79.32 49.55
CA SER A 25 60.82 79.39 49.95
C SER A 25 59.91 78.40 49.23
N ASP A 26 59.94 77.16 49.71
CA ASP A 26 58.78 76.41 50.21
C ASP A 26 57.39 76.90 49.78
N LEU A 27 56.84 76.26 48.73
CA LEU A 27 55.40 76.04 48.52
C LEU A 27 55.26 74.62 47.92
N VAL A 28 54.98 73.65 48.79
CA VAL A 28 54.45 72.30 48.47
C VAL A 28 52.92 72.47 48.59
N ASP A 29 52.19 72.59 47.48
CA ASP A 29 51.52 71.51 46.72
C ASP A 29 50.23 71.00 47.42
N GLU A 30 49.08 71.53 46.98
CA GLU A 30 47.71 71.08 47.37
C GLU A 30 46.71 71.19 46.19
N SER A 31 47.16 71.07 44.94
CA SER A 31 46.25 70.92 43.78
C SER A 31 47.03 70.44 42.54
N HIS A 32 47.65 69.27 42.64
CA HIS A 32 48.13 68.59 41.43
C HIS A 32 46.91 67.94 40.77
N ASP A 33 46.61 68.47 39.60
CA ASP A 33 45.73 67.96 38.56
C ASP A 33 46.71 67.78 37.38
N ALA A 34 47.26 66.57 37.25
CA ALA A 34 48.40 66.32 36.39
C ALA A 34 48.01 66.04 34.93
N ASP A 35 46.79 65.57 34.67
CA ASP A 35 46.26 65.30 33.34
C ASP A 35 45.29 66.37 32.81
N GLY A 36 44.77 67.25 33.66
CA GLY A 36 43.98 68.42 33.29
C GLY A 36 42.49 68.15 33.09
N ASP A 37 41.95 67.09 33.71
CA ASP A 37 40.53 66.69 33.65
C ASP A 37 39.62 67.54 34.57
N GLY A 38 40.22 68.28 35.51
CA GLY A 38 39.55 69.15 36.46
C GLY A 38 39.26 68.51 37.83
N PHE A 39 39.72 67.29 38.06
CA PHE A 39 39.75 66.62 39.36
C PHE A 39 41.18 66.71 39.93
N ILE A 40 41.33 66.43 41.23
CA ILE A 40 42.63 66.46 41.92
C ILE A 40 42.94 65.06 42.40
N HIS A 41 44.22 64.73 42.61
CA HIS A 41 44.67 63.41 43.06
C HIS A 41 43.90 62.76 44.25
N SER A 42 43.19 63.54 45.08
CA SER A 42 42.36 62.97 46.17
C SER A 42 40.96 62.50 45.75
N GLU A 43 40.48 62.93 44.58
CA GLU A 43 39.16 62.64 44.00
C GLU A 43 39.28 61.93 42.63
N ASP A 44 40.51 61.66 42.21
CA ASP A 44 40.88 61.04 40.94
C ASP A 44 41.83 59.86 41.24
N CYS A 45 41.43 58.68 40.76
CA CYS A 45 42.11 57.43 40.97
C CYS A 45 43.30 57.21 40.01
N ASP A 46 43.39 57.94 38.89
CA ASP A 46 44.54 57.99 37.99
C ASP A 46 44.80 59.42 37.45
N ASP A 47 45.51 60.23 38.25
CA ASP A 47 45.98 61.61 37.97
C ASP A 47 47.01 61.71 36.82
N THR A 48 47.01 60.75 35.90
CA THR A 48 47.76 60.75 34.66
C THR A 48 46.92 60.48 33.41
N ASP A 49 45.64 60.16 33.56
CA ASP A 49 44.70 59.86 32.47
C ASP A 49 43.41 60.70 32.58
N PRO A 50 43.19 61.69 31.70
CA PRO A 50 42.06 62.60 31.81
C PRO A 50 40.69 61.97 31.46
N GLU A 51 40.67 60.67 31.10
CA GLU A 51 39.44 59.90 30.90
C GLU A 51 39.01 59.14 32.19
N VAL A 52 39.82 59.15 33.25
CA VAL A 52 39.57 58.48 34.54
C VAL A 52 39.33 59.52 35.64
N TYR A 53 38.11 59.60 36.17
CA TYR A 53 37.74 60.56 37.23
C TYR A 53 36.42 60.25 37.90
N SER A 54 36.20 60.82 39.10
CA SER A 54 34.96 60.56 39.85
C SER A 54 33.69 60.91 39.06
N GLY A 55 32.91 59.89 38.71
CA GLY A 55 31.65 60.01 37.95
C GLY A 55 31.78 60.07 36.42
N ALA A 56 32.91 59.62 35.86
CA ALA A 56 33.03 59.30 34.44
C ALA A 56 32.03 58.21 34.00
N GLU A 57 31.86 58.02 32.68
CA GLU A 57 31.12 56.87 32.14
C GLU A 57 32.09 55.70 32.01
N GLU A 58 31.74 54.55 32.55
CA GLU A 58 32.54 53.33 32.38
C GLU A 58 32.69 52.99 30.90
N ILE A 59 33.87 52.51 30.54
CA ILE A 59 34.17 51.90 29.25
C ILE A 59 34.89 50.59 29.52
N CYS A 60 34.58 49.54 28.74
CA CYS A 60 35.21 48.25 29.00
C CYS A 60 36.68 48.20 28.58
N ASP A 61 37.57 48.67 29.46
CA ASP A 61 39.01 48.67 29.27
C ASP A 61 39.78 48.07 30.47
N GLY A 62 39.05 47.58 31.49
CA GLY A 62 39.62 46.99 32.69
C GLY A 62 40.14 48.03 33.69
N VAL A 63 39.74 49.29 33.55
CA VAL A 63 40.04 50.40 34.45
C VAL A 63 38.73 50.83 35.14
N ASP A 64 38.82 51.21 36.41
CA ASP A 64 37.74 51.88 37.13
C ASP A 64 37.71 53.35 36.64
N ASN A 65 36.96 53.62 35.56
CA ASN A 65 37.00 54.95 34.94
C ASN A 65 36.32 56.01 35.83
N ASN A 66 35.33 55.62 36.61
CA ASN A 66 34.54 56.53 37.43
C ASN A 66 34.98 56.63 38.90
N CYS A 67 36.05 55.91 39.26
CA CYS A 67 36.68 55.86 40.57
C CYS A 67 35.74 55.47 41.73
N ASP A 68 34.73 54.62 41.49
CA ASP A 68 33.80 54.16 42.52
C ASP A 68 34.24 52.87 43.24
N GLY A 69 35.31 52.24 42.74
CA GLY A 69 35.95 51.05 43.30
C GLY A 69 35.52 49.73 42.66
N GLU A 70 34.59 49.74 41.71
CA GLU A 70 34.30 48.63 40.82
C GLU A 70 34.96 48.89 39.44
N ILE A 71 35.08 47.88 38.59
CA ILE A 71 35.72 48.00 37.27
C ILE A 71 34.68 47.59 36.23
N ASP A 72 34.49 48.42 35.20
CA ASP A 72 33.62 48.18 34.05
C ASP A 72 32.15 47.88 34.46
N GLU A 73 31.68 48.36 35.61
CA GLU A 73 30.38 47.97 36.13
C GLU A 73 29.22 48.52 35.28
N GLY A 74 28.16 47.72 35.16
CA GLY A 74 27.03 48.05 34.29
C GLY A 74 27.29 47.87 32.79
N LEU A 75 28.53 47.54 32.39
CA LEU A 75 28.88 47.09 31.03
C LEU A 75 29.08 45.58 30.90
N LEU A 76 29.26 44.88 32.01
CA LEU A 76 29.45 43.44 32.00
C LEU A 76 28.15 42.68 31.67
N THR A 77 28.30 41.60 30.90
CA THR A 77 27.24 40.66 30.52
C THR A 77 27.61 39.27 31.02
N ASP A 78 26.60 38.50 31.44
CA ASP A 78 26.79 37.09 31.80
C ASP A 78 27.09 36.29 30.52
N PHE A 79 28.20 35.55 30.53
CA PHE A 79 28.48 34.54 29.52
C PHE A 79 28.60 33.17 30.18
N TYR A 80 28.04 32.17 29.52
CA TYR A 80 27.88 30.80 30.00
C TYR A 80 28.86 29.91 29.24
N LEU A 81 29.52 28.97 29.91
CA LEU A 81 30.39 28.00 29.25
C LEU A 81 29.56 27.21 28.23
N ASP A 82 30.09 27.04 27.03
CA ASP A 82 29.52 26.25 25.93
C ASP A 82 30.57 25.17 25.59
N ALA A 83 30.49 24.03 26.28
CA ALA A 83 31.54 23.02 26.22
C ALA A 83 31.43 22.09 25.01
N ASP A 84 30.24 21.86 24.46
CA ASP A 84 30.00 21.05 23.26
C ASP A 84 29.95 21.86 21.95
N GLY A 85 29.71 23.17 22.02
CA GLY A 85 29.77 24.10 20.90
C GLY A 85 28.47 24.30 20.14
N ASP A 86 27.31 24.03 20.73
CA ASP A 86 26.00 24.21 20.07
C ASP A 86 25.47 25.65 20.08
N GLY A 87 26.06 26.50 20.92
CA GLY A 87 25.72 27.92 21.04
C GLY A 87 24.82 28.28 22.23
N TYR A 88 24.44 27.32 23.06
CA TYR A 88 23.86 27.51 24.39
C TYR A 88 24.91 27.14 25.44
N GLY A 89 24.74 27.65 26.66
CA GLY A 89 25.67 27.37 27.73
C GLY A 89 25.01 27.10 29.07
N THR A 90 25.75 26.37 29.91
CA THR A 90 25.32 25.93 31.23
C THR A 90 25.25 27.05 32.28
N GLN A 91 24.25 26.99 33.17
CA GLN A 91 24.13 27.91 34.31
C GLN A 91 25.11 27.61 35.45
N ASP A 92 25.83 26.49 35.40
CA ASP A 92 26.76 26.10 36.46
C ASP A 92 28.15 26.76 36.32
N ASP A 93 28.48 27.27 35.13
CA ASP A 93 29.73 28.01 34.87
C ASP A 93 29.45 29.32 34.12
N ILE A 94 29.48 30.42 34.89
CA ILE A 94 29.15 31.76 34.43
C ILE A 94 30.34 32.68 34.69
N ILE A 95 30.75 33.40 33.65
CA ILE A 95 31.71 34.49 33.74
C ILE A 95 31.00 35.81 33.45
N LEU A 96 31.57 36.89 33.99
CA LEU A 96 31.04 38.23 33.83
C LEU A 96 32.10 39.06 33.10
N GLU A 97 31.86 39.34 31.82
CA GLU A 97 32.82 39.97 30.91
C GLU A 97 32.08 40.96 29.99
N CYS A 98 32.81 41.81 29.27
CA CYS A 98 32.17 42.74 28.32
C CYS A 98 31.94 42.15 26.93
N SER A 99 32.58 41.02 26.63
CA SER A 99 32.48 40.33 25.36
C SER A 99 32.74 38.84 25.55
N ALA A 100 32.11 38.01 24.74
CA ALA A 100 32.26 36.56 24.78
C ALA A 100 33.74 36.14 24.71
N LEU A 101 34.17 35.35 25.68
CA LEU A 101 35.43 34.62 25.63
C LEU A 101 35.30 33.38 24.75
N GLU A 102 36.42 32.85 24.26
CA GLU A 102 36.41 31.60 23.50
C GLU A 102 35.88 30.45 24.38
N GLY A 103 34.84 29.76 23.90
CA GLY A 103 34.13 28.71 24.65
C GLY A 103 33.03 29.22 25.59
N TYR A 104 32.63 30.50 25.49
CA TYR A 104 31.51 31.05 26.25
C TYR A 104 30.52 31.76 25.33
N VAL A 105 29.23 31.65 25.64
CA VAL A 105 28.11 32.22 24.86
C VAL A 105 27.16 33.02 25.75
N GLU A 106 26.38 33.92 25.14
CA GLU A 106 25.40 34.75 25.89
C GLU A 106 24.09 33.98 26.14
N GLN A 107 23.80 32.98 25.31
CA GLN A 107 22.59 32.18 25.40
C GLN A 107 22.75 31.13 26.50
N ASN A 108 21.84 31.13 27.46
CA ASN A 108 21.80 30.13 28.52
C ASN A 108 20.71 29.09 28.29
N GLY A 109 20.68 28.09 29.16
CA GLY A 109 19.57 27.14 29.23
C GLY A 109 19.90 25.76 28.69
N ASP A 110 21.16 25.52 28.33
CA ASP A 110 21.67 24.18 28.06
C ASP A 110 21.51 23.30 29.31
N CYS A 111 20.85 22.16 29.12
CA CYS A 111 20.59 21.18 30.17
C CYS A 111 21.57 19.98 30.14
N ASP A 112 22.38 19.82 29.08
CA ASP A 112 23.49 18.85 28.99
C ASP A 112 24.65 19.39 28.13
N ASP A 113 25.48 20.26 28.72
CA ASP A 113 26.65 20.96 28.10
C ASP A 113 27.76 20.03 27.54
N ASP A 114 27.59 18.70 27.64
CA ASP A 114 28.48 17.70 27.07
C ASP A 114 27.92 17.09 25.76
N ASP A 115 26.69 17.44 25.31
CA ASP A 115 25.98 16.88 24.15
C ASP A 115 25.27 17.95 23.28
N ASP A 116 25.86 18.26 22.11
CA ASP A 116 25.42 19.30 21.17
C ASP A 116 24.03 19.11 20.56
N ALA A 117 23.35 18.01 20.90
CA ALA A 117 21.97 17.72 20.52
C ALA A 117 20.94 18.06 21.60
N ILE A 118 21.36 18.45 22.81
CA ILE A 118 20.49 18.69 23.97
C ILE A 118 20.58 20.16 24.38
N HIS A 119 19.70 20.97 23.82
CA HIS A 119 19.70 22.41 24.05
C HIS A 119 18.33 23.04 23.79
N PRO A 120 18.09 24.26 24.28
CA PRO A 120 16.88 25.00 23.97
C PRO A 120 16.53 24.99 22.47
N GLN A 121 15.30 24.57 22.15
CA GLN A 121 14.77 24.45 20.78
C GLN A 121 15.37 23.33 19.91
N ALA A 122 16.12 22.39 20.47
CA ALA A 122 16.43 21.16 19.76
C ALA A 122 15.13 20.39 19.45
N PRO A 123 15.04 19.63 18.35
CA PRO A 123 13.92 18.72 18.16
C PRO A 123 14.01 17.58 19.15
N GLU A 124 12.91 17.29 19.83
CA GLU A 124 12.76 16.09 20.63
C GLU A 124 13.06 14.82 19.80
N GLN A 125 13.61 13.84 20.48
CA GLN A 125 13.81 12.48 20.02
C GLN A 125 13.19 11.55 21.05
N CYS A 126 12.65 10.41 20.64
CA CYS A 126 12.11 9.42 21.59
C CYS A 126 13.26 8.62 22.23
N ASP A 127 14.00 9.24 23.14
CA ASP A 127 15.16 8.67 23.82
C ASP A 127 15.12 8.82 25.37
N GLU A 128 13.98 9.22 25.91
CA GLU A 128 13.72 9.47 27.34
C GLU A 128 14.52 10.66 27.92
N LEU A 129 15.03 11.54 27.05
CA LEU A 129 15.70 12.79 27.42
C LEU A 129 14.83 13.99 27.05
N ASP A 130 15.11 15.12 27.71
CA ASP A 130 14.54 16.43 27.39
C ASP A 130 15.55 17.10 26.45
N ASN A 131 15.42 16.87 25.13
CA ASN A 131 16.40 17.37 24.16
C ASN A 131 16.28 18.89 24.00
N ASP A 132 15.08 19.45 24.15
CA ASP A 132 14.80 20.86 23.93
C ASP A 132 14.87 21.73 25.20
N CYS A 133 15.19 21.11 26.34
CA CYS A 133 15.33 21.69 27.66
C CYS A 133 14.09 22.49 28.14
N ASP A 134 12.87 22.14 27.70
CA ASP A 134 11.62 22.78 28.13
C ASP A 134 11.05 22.23 29.45
N GLY A 135 11.58 21.11 29.93
CA GLY A 135 11.18 20.40 31.14
C GLY A 135 10.14 19.29 30.92
N SER A 136 9.76 19.05 29.67
CA SER A 136 9.02 17.87 29.20
C SER A 136 10.02 16.85 28.63
N ILE A 137 9.58 15.62 28.38
CA ILE A 137 10.45 14.55 27.85
C ILE A 137 9.68 13.92 26.71
N ASP A 138 10.33 13.78 25.55
CA ASP A 138 9.83 13.16 24.33
C ASP A 138 8.49 13.76 23.84
N GLU A 139 8.20 15.03 24.12
CA GLU A 139 7.01 15.70 23.62
C GLU A 139 7.12 16.03 22.13
N GLU A 140 5.98 16.26 21.49
CA GLU A 140 5.91 16.54 20.04
C GLU A 140 6.44 15.41 19.11
N VAL A 141 7.04 14.34 19.65
CA VAL A 141 7.45 13.11 18.97
C VAL A 141 6.51 11.98 19.38
N VAL A 142 5.36 11.91 18.72
CA VAL A 142 4.37 10.87 19.02
C VAL A 142 4.03 10.04 17.79
N THR A 143 4.05 8.72 17.96
CA THR A 143 3.39 7.78 17.06
C THR A 143 1.98 7.51 17.58
N ILE A 144 1.03 7.33 16.68
CA ILE A 144 -0.30 6.85 17.05
C ILE A 144 -0.24 5.33 17.08
N TRP A 145 -0.55 4.77 18.24
CA TRP A 145 -0.66 3.34 18.47
C TRP A 145 -2.13 2.95 18.62
N TYR A 146 -2.48 1.75 18.18
CA TYR A 146 -3.84 1.19 18.17
C TYR A 146 -3.88 0.01 19.14
N ALA A 147 -4.94 -0.13 19.93
CA ALA A 147 -5.04 -1.24 20.88
C ALA A 147 -5.09 -2.57 20.13
N ASP A 148 -4.38 -3.58 20.65
CA ASP A 148 -4.35 -4.97 20.20
C ASP A 148 -4.83 -5.81 21.39
N THR A 149 -6.16 -5.90 21.52
CA THR A 149 -6.81 -6.38 22.75
C THR A 149 -6.81 -7.90 22.85
N ASP A 150 -6.91 -8.59 21.72
CA ASP A 150 -6.87 -10.06 21.65
C ASP A 150 -5.46 -10.65 21.46
N GLY A 151 -4.49 -9.85 20.99
CA GLY A 151 -3.08 -10.19 20.92
C GLY A 151 -2.64 -10.86 19.62
N ASP A 152 -3.35 -10.65 18.50
CA ASP A 152 -2.98 -11.19 17.20
C ASP A 152 -1.96 -10.33 16.41
N GLY A 153 -1.75 -9.08 16.84
CA GLY A 153 -0.82 -8.13 16.25
C GLY A 153 -1.43 -7.12 15.29
N PHE A 154 -2.75 -7.10 15.14
CA PHE A 154 -3.52 -6.06 14.47
C PHE A 154 -4.21 -5.17 15.50
N GLY A 155 -4.57 -3.94 15.10
CA GLY A 155 -5.05 -2.94 16.04
C GLY A 155 -6.39 -2.31 15.68
N ASP A 156 -7.15 -1.93 16.71
CA ASP A 156 -8.44 -1.25 16.59
C ASP A 156 -8.28 0.24 16.22
N LEU A 157 -8.81 0.63 15.05
CA LEU A 157 -8.84 2.01 14.56
C LEU A 157 -9.54 3.01 15.51
N ASP A 158 -10.49 2.56 16.32
CA ASP A 158 -11.28 3.40 17.23
C ASP A 158 -10.61 3.58 18.61
N VAL A 159 -9.65 2.75 18.98
CA VAL A 159 -8.94 2.81 20.27
C VAL A 159 -7.47 3.15 20.05
N THR A 160 -7.13 4.42 20.21
CA THR A 160 -5.78 4.95 19.95
C THR A 160 -5.12 5.59 21.16
N GLU A 161 -3.80 5.49 21.21
CA GLU A 161 -2.94 6.21 22.16
C GLU A 161 -1.77 6.87 21.42
N ALA A 162 -1.49 8.14 21.73
CA ALA A 162 -0.35 8.87 21.19
C ALA A 162 0.82 8.77 22.16
N ASN A 163 1.88 8.07 21.74
CA ASN A 163 3.05 7.84 22.57
C ASN A 163 4.30 7.70 21.69
N CYS A 164 5.47 8.06 22.21
CA CYS A 164 6.70 7.98 21.43
C CYS A 164 7.17 6.51 21.33
N ILE A 165 7.02 5.76 22.43
CA ILE A 165 7.27 4.31 22.48
C ILE A 165 5.96 3.52 22.39
N GLN A 166 6.04 2.28 21.88
CA GLN A 166 4.92 1.35 21.84
C GLN A 166 4.40 1.05 23.26
N PRO A 167 3.15 1.42 23.60
CA PRO A 167 2.53 1.01 24.85
C PRO A 167 2.30 -0.51 24.88
N GLU A 168 2.27 -1.10 26.07
CA GLU A 168 1.93 -2.53 26.22
C GLU A 168 0.48 -2.78 25.78
N GLY A 169 0.26 -3.73 24.87
CA GLY A 169 -1.06 -4.06 24.33
C GLY A 169 -1.53 -3.14 23.19
N TYR A 170 -0.59 -2.47 22.50
CA TYR A 170 -0.88 -1.66 21.33
C TYR A 170 0.07 -1.98 20.19
N VAL A 171 -0.35 -1.77 18.94
CA VAL A 171 0.42 -1.96 17.69
C VAL A 171 0.36 -0.71 16.80
N GLU A 172 1.19 -0.67 15.74
CA GLU A 172 1.31 0.50 14.85
C GLU A 172 0.24 0.52 13.74
N ASN A 173 -0.33 -0.63 13.40
CA ASN A 173 -1.36 -0.75 12.36
C ASN A 173 -2.76 -0.63 12.99
N SER A 174 -3.75 -0.35 12.14
CA SER A 174 -5.15 -0.16 12.54
C SER A 174 -6.08 -1.04 11.73
N ASP A 175 -5.59 -2.21 11.33
CA ASP A 175 -6.21 -3.01 10.26
C ASP A 175 -7.18 -4.07 10.81
N ASP A 176 -7.34 -4.16 12.13
CA ASP A 176 -8.22 -5.15 12.77
C ASP A 176 -9.70 -4.81 12.58
N CYS A 177 -10.50 -5.78 12.16
CA CYS A 177 -11.94 -5.65 12.04
C CYS A 177 -12.75 -6.20 13.24
N ASP A 178 -12.15 -6.99 14.13
CA ASP A 178 -12.73 -7.46 15.40
C ASP A 178 -11.66 -7.71 16.49
N ASP A 179 -11.17 -6.63 17.12
CA ASP A 179 -10.13 -6.62 18.18
C ASP A 179 -10.51 -7.40 19.48
N ASP A 180 -11.68 -8.04 19.52
CA ASP A 180 -12.09 -8.94 20.60
C ASP A 180 -11.84 -10.45 20.26
N ASP A 181 -11.40 -10.80 19.05
CA ASP A 181 -11.24 -12.19 18.55
C ASP A 181 -9.97 -12.42 17.71
N ASP A 182 -8.98 -13.11 18.31
CA ASP A 182 -7.63 -13.40 17.74
C ASP A 182 -7.61 -14.27 16.46
N ALA A 183 -8.78 -14.65 15.95
CA ALA A 183 -8.97 -15.37 14.71
C ALA A 183 -9.51 -14.50 13.57
N ILE A 184 -9.82 -13.22 13.81
CA ILE A 184 -10.42 -12.30 12.84
C ILE A 184 -9.46 -11.14 12.60
N TYR A 185 -8.69 -11.22 11.52
CA TYR A 185 -7.69 -10.22 11.19
C TYR A 185 -7.30 -10.26 9.71
N PRO A 186 -6.70 -9.18 9.16
CA PRO A 186 -6.26 -9.14 7.77
C PRO A 186 -5.42 -10.36 7.34
N GLU A 187 -5.83 -11.00 6.25
CA GLU A 187 -5.21 -12.22 5.71
C GLU A 187 -5.31 -13.47 6.62
N ALA A 188 -6.20 -13.49 7.61
CA ALA A 188 -6.54 -14.72 8.34
C ALA A 188 -7.12 -15.79 7.39
N PRO A 189 -7.00 -17.08 7.70
CA PRO A 189 -7.69 -18.10 6.93
C PRO A 189 -9.20 -18.06 7.21
N GLU A 190 -10.00 -17.90 6.16
CA GLU A 190 -11.45 -18.05 6.25
C GLU A 190 -11.87 -19.39 6.87
N LEU A 191 -12.84 -19.28 7.78
CA LEU A 191 -13.58 -20.40 8.32
C LEU A 191 -14.96 -20.42 7.69
N CYS A 192 -15.66 -21.53 7.88
CA CYS A 192 -17.08 -21.56 7.56
C CYS A 192 -17.87 -21.33 8.83
N ASP A 193 -18.03 -20.07 9.21
CA ASP A 193 -18.75 -19.67 10.41
C ASP A 193 -19.64 -18.43 10.22
N GLU A 194 -19.85 -18.01 8.96
CA GLU A 194 -20.66 -16.85 8.58
C GLU A 194 -20.03 -15.51 9.04
N LEU A 195 -18.73 -15.51 9.34
CA LEU A 195 -17.93 -14.33 9.64
C LEU A 195 -16.97 -14.04 8.48
N ASP A 196 -16.50 -12.80 8.43
CA ASP A 196 -15.41 -12.34 7.57
C ASP A 196 -14.14 -12.42 8.44
N ASN A 197 -13.41 -13.54 8.37
CA ASN A 197 -12.26 -13.76 9.24
C ASN A 197 -11.05 -12.98 8.75
N ASP A 198 -10.92 -12.76 7.45
CA ASP A 198 -9.75 -12.14 6.84
C ASP A 198 -9.88 -10.63 6.59
N CYS A 199 -11.01 -10.05 6.99
CA CYS A 199 -11.36 -8.63 6.91
C CYS A 199 -11.38 -8.07 5.47
N ASP A 200 -11.59 -8.89 4.44
CA ASP A 200 -11.62 -8.44 3.04
C ASP A 200 -13.02 -7.96 2.57
N GLY A 201 -14.06 -8.22 3.37
CA GLY A 201 -15.44 -7.83 3.14
C GLY A 201 -16.32 -8.88 2.44
N ASP A 202 -15.75 -10.00 2.01
CA ASP A 202 -16.47 -11.21 1.64
C ASP A 202 -16.62 -12.13 2.88
N ILE A 203 -17.50 -13.13 2.81
CA ILE A 203 -17.81 -14.01 3.96
C ILE A 203 -17.69 -15.46 3.49
N ASP A 204 -16.93 -16.27 4.22
CA ASP A 204 -16.68 -17.68 3.97
C ASP A 204 -16.17 -17.96 2.54
N GLU A 205 -15.43 -17.03 1.92
CA GLU A 205 -14.89 -17.22 0.58
C GLU A 205 -13.79 -18.28 0.55
N GLU A 206 -13.62 -18.90 -0.61
CA GLU A 206 -12.75 -20.07 -0.82
C GLU A 206 -13.09 -21.34 0.00
N VAL A 207 -13.90 -21.25 1.06
CA VAL A 207 -14.35 -22.37 1.89
C VAL A 207 -15.80 -22.76 1.65
N ALA A 208 -16.66 -21.82 1.29
CA ALA A 208 -18.03 -22.11 0.88
C ALA A 208 -18.13 -22.55 -0.59
N SER A 209 -19.13 -23.39 -0.88
CA SER A 209 -19.42 -23.89 -2.23
C SER A 209 -20.73 -23.32 -2.74
N ILE A 210 -20.83 -23.14 -4.06
CA ILE A 210 -22.09 -22.77 -4.70
C ILE A 210 -22.98 -24.01 -4.79
N TRP A 211 -24.23 -23.89 -4.33
CA TRP A 211 -25.26 -24.91 -4.38
C TRP A 211 -26.44 -24.39 -5.19
N TYR A 212 -26.98 -25.23 -6.08
CA TYR A 212 -28.09 -24.91 -6.98
C TYR A 212 -29.37 -25.56 -6.45
N LEU A 213 -30.50 -24.85 -6.48
CA LEU A 213 -31.79 -25.41 -6.10
C LEU A 213 -32.08 -26.62 -6.99
N ASP A 214 -32.61 -27.70 -6.42
CA ASP A 214 -32.97 -28.95 -7.09
C ASP A 214 -34.43 -29.25 -6.71
N ASP A 215 -35.39 -28.64 -7.43
CA ASP A 215 -36.83 -28.70 -7.07
C ASP A 215 -37.48 -30.05 -7.44
N ASP A 216 -36.98 -30.73 -8.47
CA ASP A 216 -37.50 -32.02 -8.94
C ASP A 216 -36.74 -33.27 -8.44
N LEU A 217 -35.58 -33.08 -7.80
CA LEU A 217 -34.77 -34.10 -7.13
C LEU A 217 -34.06 -35.08 -8.08
N ASP A 218 -33.60 -34.62 -9.25
CA ASP A 218 -32.78 -35.40 -10.17
C ASP A 218 -31.26 -35.26 -9.98
N TYR A 219 -30.85 -34.42 -9.02
CA TYR A 219 -29.49 -34.05 -8.64
C TYR A 219 -28.80 -32.99 -9.50
N PHE A 220 -29.41 -32.49 -10.57
CA PHE A 220 -29.01 -31.26 -11.24
C PHE A 220 -29.86 -30.11 -10.69
N GLY A 221 -29.32 -28.90 -10.75
CA GLY A 221 -30.03 -27.74 -10.19
C GLY A 221 -30.04 -26.55 -11.13
N ASP A 222 -31.03 -25.67 -10.90
CA ASP A 222 -31.27 -24.45 -11.67
C ASP A 222 -30.04 -23.54 -11.62
N PRO A 223 -29.34 -23.30 -12.75
CA PRO A 223 -28.17 -22.44 -12.81
C PRO A 223 -28.44 -20.97 -12.45
N ASN A 224 -29.70 -20.55 -12.42
CA ASN A 224 -30.12 -19.19 -12.06
C ASN A 224 -30.57 -19.06 -10.60
N ASN A 225 -30.62 -20.16 -9.86
CA ASN A 225 -31.06 -20.18 -8.46
C ASN A 225 -30.03 -20.92 -7.60
N SER A 226 -29.07 -20.17 -7.10
CA SER A 226 -27.98 -20.70 -6.28
C SER A 226 -27.75 -19.91 -5.01
N ILE A 227 -27.17 -20.58 -4.02
CA ILE A 227 -26.71 -20.01 -2.75
C ILE A 227 -25.28 -20.43 -2.46
N LEU A 228 -24.56 -19.62 -1.71
CA LEU A 228 -23.27 -19.97 -1.15
C LEU A 228 -23.49 -20.64 0.20
N ALA A 229 -22.93 -21.83 0.40
CA ALA A 229 -22.97 -22.54 1.68
C ALA A 229 -21.83 -23.56 1.78
N CYS A 230 -21.36 -23.84 2.99
CA CYS A 230 -20.21 -24.73 3.18
C CYS A 230 -20.57 -26.22 3.20
N SER A 231 -21.85 -26.53 3.35
CA SER A 231 -22.36 -27.89 3.25
C SER A 231 -23.68 -27.88 2.52
N GLN A 232 -24.02 -29.01 1.89
CA GLN A 232 -25.22 -29.16 1.07
C GLN A 232 -26.48 -28.73 1.83
N PRO A 233 -27.14 -27.63 1.43
CA PRO A 233 -28.43 -27.25 1.96
C PRO A 233 -29.52 -28.25 1.53
N GLU A 234 -30.58 -28.38 2.33
CA GLU A 234 -31.71 -29.23 1.97
C GLU A 234 -32.41 -28.70 0.71
N GLY A 235 -32.60 -29.57 -0.29
CA GLY A 235 -33.20 -29.20 -1.58
C GLY A 235 -32.24 -28.51 -2.55
N TYR A 236 -30.93 -28.58 -2.30
CA TYR A 236 -29.92 -28.06 -3.23
C TYR A 236 -28.91 -29.15 -3.60
N THR A 237 -28.25 -28.99 -4.74
CA THR A 237 -27.21 -29.89 -5.27
C THR A 237 -26.00 -29.11 -5.78
N SER A 238 -24.83 -29.76 -5.85
CA SER A 238 -23.60 -29.15 -6.38
C SER A 238 -23.47 -29.27 -7.89
N MET A 239 -24.30 -30.10 -8.53
CA MET A 239 -24.33 -30.22 -9.99
C MET A 239 -25.20 -29.11 -10.55
N TRP A 240 -24.76 -28.48 -11.64
CA TRP A 240 -25.46 -27.35 -12.25
C TRP A 240 -25.83 -27.69 -13.68
N GLY A 241 -26.78 -26.92 -14.22
CA GLY A 241 -27.10 -26.94 -15.64
C GLY A 241 -28.43 -27.58 -15.98
N ASP A 242 -29.29 -27.78 -14.98
CA ASP A 242 -30.68 -28.13 -15.22
C ASP A 242 -31.36 -27.02 -16.07
N CYS A 243 -32.03 -27.41 -17.15
CA CYS A 243 -32.72 -26.50 -18.04
C CYS A 243 -34.23 -26.40 -17.76
N ASP A 244 -34.80 -27.33 -16.99
CA ASP A 244 -36.16 -27.29 -16.43
C ASP A 244 -36.20 -27.99 -15.06
N ASP A 245 -35.82 -27.24 -14.01
CA ASP A 245 -35.70 -27.69 -12.61
C ASP A 245 -37.00 -28.24 -11.99
N THR A 246 -38.09 -28.27 -12.76
CA THR A 246 -39.39 -28.83 -12.36
C THR A 246 -39.69 -30.19 -12.99
N ASP A 247 -38.81 -30.70 -13.85
CA ASP A 247 -38.93 -31.95 -14.57
C ASP A 247 -37.66 -32.81 -14.50
N SER A 248 -37.70 -33.83 -13.63
CA SER A 248 -36.61 -34.78 -13.35
C SER A 248 -36.10 -35.64 -14.54
N PHE A 249 -36.58 -35.36 -15.74
CA PHE A 249 -36.14 -35.95 -17.01
C PHE A 249 -35.37 -34.96 -17.88
N SER A 250 -35.22 -33.71 -17.46
CA SER A 250 -34.68 -32.60 -18.25
C SER A 250 -33.39 -32.05 -17.63
N TYR A 251 -32.29 -32.79 -17.80
CA TYR A 251 -30.99 -32.47 -17.20
C TYR A 251 -29.82 -32.81 -18.15
N PRO A 252 -28.62 -32.22 -17.91
CA PRO A 252 -27.43 -32.51 -18.71
C PRO A 252 -27.12 -34.00 -18.88
N GLY A 253 -27.27 -34.47 -20.13
CA GLY A 253 -27.00 -35.87 -20.51
C GLY A 253 -28.13 -36.85 -20.20
N ALA A 254 -29.35 -36.37 -19.95
CA ALA A 254 -30.54 -37.21 -19.95
C ALA A 254 -30.78 -37.85 -21.32
N ILE A 255 -31.75 -38.76 -21.38
CA ILE A 255 -32.17 -39.38 -22.64
C ILE A 255 -33.08 -38.40 -23.38
N GLU A 256 -32.75 -38.12 -24.64
CA GLU A 256 -33.55 -37.26 -25.51
C GLU A 256 -34.74 -38.02 -26.11
N PHE A 257 -35.90 -37.37 -26.14
CA PHE A 257 -37.13 -37.84 -26.76
C PHE A 257 -37.64 -36.82 -27.79
N CYS A 258 -38.43 -37.27 -28.76
CA CYS A 258 -39.13 -36.41 -29.70
C CYS A 258 -40.43 -35.84 -29.09
N ASP A 259 -40.33 -35.01 -28.07
CA ASP A 259 -41.47 -34.48 -27.28
C ASP A 259 -41.56 -32.95 -27.18
N TYR A 260 -40.73 -32.23 -27.96
CA TYR A 260 -40.59 -30.78 -27.98
C TYR A 260 -39.93 -30.19 -26.72
N VAL A 261 -39.27 -31.01 -25.92
CA VAL A 261 -38.43 -30.61 -24.78
C VAL A 261 -36.97 -30.92 -25.10
N ASP A 262 -36.05 -30.08 -24.63
CA ASP A 262 -34.62 -30.36 -24.65
C ASP A 262 -34.30 -31.16 -23.37
N ASN A 263 -34.51 -32.48 -23.41
CA ASN A 263 -34.39 -33.30 -22.20
C ASN A 263 -32.94 -33.39 -21.73
N ASN A 264 -31.99 -33.38 -22.66
CA ASN A 264 -30.58 -33.56 -22.33
C ASN A 264 -29.83 -32.24 -22.04
N CYS A 265 -30.54 -31.10 -22.11
CA CYS A 265 -30.06 -29.74 -21.91
C CYS A 265 -28.83 -29.36 -22.75
N ASP A 266 -28.74 -29.85 -23.99
CA ASP A 266 -27.62 -29.53 -24.90
C ASP A 266 -27.88 -28.31 -25.81
N GLY A 267 -29.08 -27.76 -25.74
CA GLY A 267 -29.55 -26.61 -26.51
C GLY A 267 -30.24 -26.96 -27.83
N ASN A 268 -30.40 -28.26 -28.16
CA ASN A 268 -31.11 -28.72 -29.35
C ASN A 268 -32.35 -29.53 -28.95
N ILE A 269 -33.51 -28.98 -29.26
CA ILE A 269 -34.79 -29.68 -29.05
C ILE A 269 -34.98 -30.75 -30.13
N ASP A 270 -35.36 -31.97 -29.73
CA ASP A 270 -35.80 -33.05 -30.62
C ASP A 270 -34.79 -33.43 -31.71
N GLU A 271 -33.52 -33.61 -31.34
CA GLU A 271 -32.47 -33.95 -32.29
C GLU A 271 -32.49 -35.42 -32.74
N GLY A 272 -31.77 -35.74 -33.82
CA GLY A 272 -31.74 -37.10 -34.39
C GLY A 272 -31.10 -38.18 -33.50
N SER A 273 -30.55 -37.80 -32.35
CA SER A 273 -30.05 -38.72 -31.32
C SER A 273 -31.16 -39.24 -30.41
N ALA A 274 -32.36 -38.64 -30.46
CA ALA A 274 -33.52 -39.03 -29.65
C ALA A 274 -33.84 -40.51 -29.81
N VAL A 275 -34.20 -41.15 -28.69
CA VAL A 275 -34.37 -42.61 -28.62
C VAL A 275 -35.55 -43.10 -29.47
N ASP A 276 -36.52 -42.24 -29.72
CA ASP A 276 -37.71 -42.48 -30.54
C ASP A 276 -37.69 -41.72 -31.89
N ALA A 277 -36.53 -41.19 -32.29
CA ALA A 277 -36.35 -40.63 -33.63
C ALA A 277 -36.67 -41.67 -34.72
N SER A 278 -37.41 -41.23 -35.72
CA SER A 278 -37.75 -42.08 -36.88
C SER A 278 -36.57 -42.14 -37.85
N VAL A 279 -36.43 -43.27 -38.54
CA VAL A 279 -35.49 -43.41 -39.65
C VAL A 279 -36.17 -42.93 -40.93
N TRP A 280 -35.54 -41.99 -41.61
CA TRP A 280 -35.95 -41.45 -42.91
C TRP A 280 -34.94 -41.83 -43.99
N TYR A 281 -35.42 -42.01 -45.21
CA TYR A 281 -34.66 -42.50 -46.37
C TYR A 281 -34.56 -41.40 -47.42
N ALA A 282 -33.37 -41.15 -47.97
CA ALA A 282 -33.18 -40.09 -48.98
C ALA A 282 -34.05 -40.38 -50.21
N ASP A 283 -34.69 -39.35 -50.77
CA ASP A 283 -35.51 -39.38 -51.99
C ASP A 283 -34.95 -38.33 -52.96
N ALA A 284 -33.93 -38.71 -53.71
CA ALA A 284 -33.13 -37.79 -54.51
C ALA A 284 -33.76 -37.46 -55.87
N ASP A 285 -34.61 -38.32 -56.40
CA ASP A 285 -35.36 -38.10 -57.63
C ASP A 285 -36.81 -37.61 -57.43
N ALA A 286 -37.27 -37.55 -56.18
CA ALA A 286 -38.55 -37.01 -55.72
C ALA A 286 -39.77 -37.83 -56.16
N ASP A 287 -39.67 -39.16 -56.22
CA ASP A 287 -40.76 -40.07 -56.57
C ASP A 287 -41.55 -40.63 -55.37
N SER A 288 -41.13 -40.28 -54.16
CA SER A 288 -41.67 -40.70 -52.85
C SER A 288 -41.27 -42.08 -52.33
N PHE A 289 -40.34 -42.75 -53.01
CA PHE A 289 -39.63 -43.92 -52.50
C PHE A 289 -38.21 -43.50 -52.11
N GLY A 290 -37.66 -44.11 -51.06
CA GLY A 290 -36.36 -43.72 -50.54
C GLY A 290 -35.33 -44.82 -50.58
N ASP A 291 -34.06 -44.42 -50.72
CA ASP A 291 -32.90 -45.32 -50.73
C ASP A 291 -32.71 -45.99 -49.35
N PRO A 292 -32.87 -47.33 -49.23
CA PRO A 292 -32.69 -48.05 -47.97
C PRO A 292 -31.26 -47.97 -47.39
N THR A 293 -30.28 -47.54 -48.19
CA THR A 293 -28.87 -47.43 -47.80
C THR A 293 -28.48 -46.02 -47.35
N GLN A 294 -29.27 -45.00 -47.70
CA GLN A 294 -29.05 -43.62 -47.29
C GLN A 294 -30.12 -43.18 -46.29
N THR A 295 -29.77 -43.25 -45.00
CA THR A 295 -30.70 -43.02 -43.89
C THR A 295 -30.30 -41.84 -43.02
N MET A 296 -31.30 -41.22 -42.39
CA MET A 296 -31.15 -40.17 -41.40
C MET A 296 -32.17 -40.38 -40.27
N ASN A 297 -31.71 -40.30 -39.01
CA ASN A 297 -32.62 -40.25 -37.88
C ASN A 297 -33.08 -38.82 -37.66
N ALA A 298 -34.38 -38.61 -37.52
CA ALA A 298 -34.96 -37.31 -37.16
C ALA A 298 -36.36 -37.48 -36.56
N CYS A 299 -36.73 -36.56 -35.65
CA CYS A 299 -38.06 -36.50 -35.06
C CYS A 299 -39.13 -36.03 -36.07
N GLU A 300 -38.78 -35.07 -36.93
CA GLU A 300 -39.63 -34.61 -38.03
C GLU A 300 -39.07 -35.03 -39.39
N LEU A 301 -39.94 -35.13 -40.40
CA LEU A 301 -39.57 -35.46 -41.77
C LEU A 301 -38.53 -34.47 -42.34
N PRO A 302 -37.29 -34.91 -42.63
CA PRO A 302 -36.29 -34.04 -43.24
C PRO A 302 -36.63 -33.72 -44.70
N SER A 303 -36.20 -32.54 -45.17
CA SER A 303 -36.36 -32.16 -46.57
C SER A 303 -35.55 -33.10 -47.49
N GLY A 304 -36.21 -33.67 -48.51
CA GLY A 304 -35.57 -34.60 -49.47
C GLY A 304 -35.43 -36.03 -48.95
N TYR A 305 -36.23 -36.40 -47.96
CA TYR A 305 -36.33 -37.76 -47.44
C TYR A 305 -37.80 -38.22 -47.44
N VAL A 306 -38.04 -39.50 -47.27
CA VAL A 306 -39.36 -40.14 -47.09
C VAL A 306 -39.28 -41.29 -46.09
N ALA A 307 -40.44 -41.77 -45.61
CA ALA A 307 -40.51 -42.90 -44.67
C ALA A 307 -40.43 -44.27 -45.37
N ASP A 308 -40.72 -44.30 -46.67
CA ASP A 308 -40.65 -45.50 -47.48
C ASP A 308 -39.20 -45.79 -47.89
N ASN A 309 -38.79 -47.06 -47.94
CA ASN A 309 -37.40 -47.49 -48.13
C ASN A 309 -37.23 -48.49 -49.27
N THR A 310 -38.18 -48.51 -50.19
CA THR A 310 -38.27 -49.54 -51.22
C THR A 310 -37.69 -49.13 -52.57
N ASP A 311 -36.95 -48.02 -52.63
CA ASP A 311 -36.27 -47.58 -53.87
C ASP A 311 -35.02 -48.43 -54.15
N CYS A 312 -34.85 -48.87 -55.40
CA CYS A 312 -33.68 -49.62 -55.86
C CYS A 312 -32.69 -48.80 -56.69
N ASP A 313 -33.09 -47.63 -57.23
CA ASP A 313 -32.23 -46.65 -57.90
C ASP A 313 -32.76 -45.22 -57.68
N ASP A 314 -32.40 -44.63 -56.54
CA ASP A 314 -32.76 -43.28 -56.06
C ASP A 314 -32.28 -42.12 -56.97
N THR A 315 -31.74 -42.43 -58.16
CA THR A 315 -31.41 -41.46 -59.20
C THR A 315 -32.42 -41.41 -60.35
N ARG A 316 -33.42 -42.30 -60.33
CA ARG A 316 -34.38 -42.58 -61.39
C ARG A 316 -35.80 -42.68 -60.82
N ALA A 317 -36.58 -41.61 -61.00
CA ALA A 317 -37.99 -41.56 -60.56
C ALA A 317 -38.92 -42.59 -61.25
N ASP A 318 -38.39 -43.36 -62.21
CA ASP A 318 -39.04 -44.50 -62.86
C ASP A 318 -38.55 -45.86 -62.35
N SER A 319 -37.74 -45.89 -61.29
CA SER A 319 -37.17 -47.10 -60.69
C SER A 319 -37.65 -47.26 -59.23
N ASN A 320 -38.89 -47.71 -59.05
CA ASN A 320 -39.55 -47.92 -57.75
C ASN A 320 -40.58 -49.07 -57.79
N PRO A 321 -41.10 -49.58 -56.66
CA PRO A 321 -42.02 -50.73 -56.63
C PRO A 321 -43.35 -50.57 -57.37
N ASN A 322 -43.72 -49.34 -57.71
CA ASN A 322 -44.92 -49.04 -58.47
C ASN A 322 -44.62 -48.73 -59.94
N ALA A 323 -43.36 -48.69 -60.34
CA ALA A 323 -42.97 -48.46 -61.71
C ALA A 323 -43.32 -49.66 -62.60
N GLN A 324 -43.28 -49.41 -63.90
CA GLN A 324 -43.50 -50.43 -64.92
C GLN A 324 -42.15 -50.88 -65.45
N GLU A 325 -41.97 -52.18 -65.62
CA GLU A 325 -40.73 -52.74 -66.14
C GLU A 325 -40.57 -52.52 -67.65
N TYR A 326 -39.37 -52.11 -68.06
CA TYR A 326 -38.92 -52.06 -69.44
C TYR A 326 -37.64 -52.90 -69.64
N CYS A 327 -37.42 -53.40 -70.86
CA CYS A 327 -36.19 -54.10 -71.23
C CYS A 327 -35.03 -53.10 -71.50
N ASP A 328 -34.64 -52.32 -70.50
CA ASP A 328 -33.63 -51.26 -70.61
C ASP A 328 -32.30 -51.56 -69.86
N GLY A 329 -32.22 -52.72 -69.19
CA GLY A 329 -31.07 -53.16 -68.40
C GLY A 329 -31.08 -52.70 -66.95
N HIS A 330 -32.18 -52.09 -66.49
CA HIS A 330 -32.44 -51.72 -65.11
C HIS A 330 -33.56 -52.60 -64.51
N ASP A 331 -33.66 -52.60 -63.19
CA ASP A 331 -34.79 -53.18 -62.46
C ASP A 331 -35.70 -51.99 -62.13
N ASP A 332 -36.66 -51.69 -63.00
CA ASP A 332 -37.48 -50.49 -62.86
C ASP A 332 -38.51 -50.69 -61.74
N ASN A 333 -39.07 -51.89 -61.59
CA ASN A 333 -40.12 -52.16 -60.61
C ASN A 333 -39.59 -52.59 -59.23
N CYS A 334 -38.27 -52.59 -59.02
CA CYS A 334 -37.58 -52.96 -57.79
C CYS A 334 -38.00 -54.33 -57.20
N ASP A 335 -38.33 -55.30 -58.04
CA ASP A 335 -38.70 -56.65 -57.61
C ASP A 335 -37.49 -57.60 -57.48
N GLY A 336 -36.31 -57.13 -57.87
CA GLY A 336 -35.04 -57.85 -57.82
C GLY A 336 -34.71 -58.60 -59.11
N VAL A 337 -35.48 -58.41 -60.20
CA VAL A 337 -35.28 -59.05 -61.50
C VAL A 337 -35.17 -58.02 -62.62
N ILE A 338 -33.96 -57.84 -63.14
CA ILE A 338 -33.70 -56.99 -64.31
C ILE A 338 -34.32 -57.60 -65.58
N ASP A 339 -35.07 -56.79 -66.32
CA ASP A 339 -35.62 -57.09 -67.66
C ASP A 339 -36.48 -58.38 -67.68
N GLU A 340 -37.47 -58.48 -66.81
CA GLU A 340 -38.32 -59.68 -66.73
C GLU A 340 -39.28 -59.88 -67.93
N ASP A 341 -39.79 -61.10 -68.10
CA ASP A 341 -40.70 -61.45 -69.20
C ASP A 341 -42.03 -60.65 -69.17
N SER A 342 -42.37 -60.03 -68.04
CA SER A 342 -43.53 -59.12 -67.89
C SER A 342 -43.28 -57.70 -68.42
N ALA A 343 -42.04 -57.36 -68.79
CA ALA A 343 -41.67 -56.03 -69.27
C ALA A 343 -42.57 -55.59 -70.42
N ILE A 344 -42.96 -54.31 -70.41
CA ILE A 344 -43.98 -53.76 -71.30
C ILE A 344 -43.57 -53.83 -72.77
N ASP A 345 -42.26 -53.75 -73.05
CA ASP A 345 -41.67 -53.78 -74.38
C ASP A 345 -40.95 -55.10 -74.71
N SER A 346 -41.19 -56.15 -73.91
CA SER A 346 -40.73 -57.50 -74.21
C SER A 346 -41.20 -57.94 -75.62
N GLN A 347 -40.25 -58.44 -76.43
CA GLN A 347 -40.54 -58.92 -77.78
C GLN A 347 -40.71 -60.44 -77.77
N ASP A 348 -41.89 -60.91 -78.18
CA ASP A 348 -42.14 -62.32 -78.44
C ASP A 348 -41.37 -62.78 -79.69
N TRP A 349 -40.24 -63.46 -79.50
CA TRP A 349 -39.51 -64.11 -80.60
C TRP A 349 -40.05 -65.53 -80.82
N PHE A 350 -40.74 -65.75 -81.94
CA PHE A 350 -41.09 -67.09 -82.40
C PHE A 350 -39.99 -67.65 -83.32
N LEU A 351 -39.49 -68.86 -83.04
CA LEU A 351 -38.58 -69.59 -83.93
C LEU A 351 -39.24 -69.82 -85.29
N ASP A 352 -38.51 -69.54 -86.38
CA ASP A 352 -38.97 -69.79 -87.75
C ASP A 352 -38.97 -71.28 -88.14
#